data_AF-A0A376IY78-F1
#
_entry.id   AF-A0A376IY78-F1
#
_cell.length_a   1.000
_cell.length_b   1.000
_cell.length_c   1.000
_cell.angle_alpha   90.00
_cell.angle_beta   90.00
_cell.angle_gamma   90.00
#
_symmetry.space_group_name_H-M   'P 1'
#
loop_
_entity.id
_entity.type
_entity.pdbx_description
1 polymer ?
#
loop_
_entity_poly.entity_id
_entity_poly.type
_entity_poly.pdbx_seq_one_letter_code
_entity_poly.pdbx_strand_id
1 'polypeptide(L)'
;MQKLMPQVDTPDNAFHDGNPATGELGTPVYAVWLNAVQSAVRDIQAECHAILTANGFTPDPSRQNQLWAAIQKAIDSQVPVASISQAGKVQLSSATNSSSEQTAATSKAVKAVKDYADTKAPLDSPALSGTPTAPTPPSSASGREIATAAFVAAKVAKLVGSSPAALDTLKELADALGRDPNFATTMTNALAGKQPLNSTLTALSGKNVAQLLEYLGLQEATNQCPVGVPLPWPSDTPPSGFVIMMGQSFDKARYKKLAMAYPSGRLPDMRGQTIKGKPNGRAALTLEQDGNKSHSHTGRVSETDLGAKNTSSFDYGTKKTNNTGEHHHDYDKAWNGWPRVFYMNSGGDNGVFTRGTTTPAGNHEHSVYIGSHIHTVTLGKHGHIVTIDASGNSEVTVKNIAFNYIVRLA
;
A
#
# COMPACT_ATOMS: atom_id res chain seq x y z
N MET A 1 -31.37 39.71 130.29
CA MET A 1 -31.22 41.14 130.69
C MET A 1 -32.44 41.49 131.52
N GLN A 2 -32.25 42.23 132.62
CA GLN A 2 -33.39 42.61 133.46
C GLN A 2 -34.35 43.54 132.71
N LYS A 3 -35.60 43.60 133.16
CA LYS A 3 -36.52 44.68 132.79
C LYS A 3 -35.89 46.01 133.21
N LEU A 4 -36.26 47.08 132.51
CA LEU A 4 -35.81 48.42 132.86
C LEU A 4 -36.10 48.65 134.36
N MET A 5 -35.05 48.97 135.12
CA MET A 5 -35.13 49.11 136.56
C MET A 5 -36.26 50.09 136.90
N PRO A 6 -37.26 49.71 137.72
CA PRO A 6 -38.35 50.61 138.07
C PRO A 6 -37.78 51.91 138.63
N GLN A 7 -38.38 53.04 138.27
CA GLN A 7 -38.04 54.28 138.97
C GLN A 7 -38.59 54.21 140.38
N VAL A 8 -37.97 54.94 141.30
CA VAL A 8 -38.49 55.09 142.65
C VAL A 8 -39.92 55.66 142.62
N ASP A 9 -40.79 55.05 143.41
CA ASP A 9 -42.23 55.37 143.47
C ASP A 9 -42.46 56.67 144.26
N THR A 10 -42.22 57.78 143.57
CA THR A 10 -42.41 59.16 144.06
C THR A 10 -43.10 59.96 142.95
N PRO A 11 -43.81 61.06 143.26
CA PRO A 11 -44.58 61.79 142.25
C PRO A 11 -43.76 62.24 141.03
N ASP A 12 -42.48 62.54 141.22
CA ASP A 12 -41.53 62.95 140.19
C ASP A 12 -40.54 61.86 139.77
N ASN A 13 -40.69 60.64 140.32
CA ASN A 13 -39.83 59.47 140.06
C ASN A 13 -38.35 59.66 140.44
N ALA A 14 -38.08 60.53 141.43
CA ALA A 14 -36.77 60.84 141.95
C ALA A 14 -36.68 60.61 143.47
N PHE A 15 -35.52 60.21 143.94
CA PHE A 15 -35.22 60.14 145.36
C PHE A 15 -35.10 61.56 145.94
N HIS A 16 -35.51 61.73 147.20
CA HIS A 16 -35.43 62.98 147.96
C HIS A 16 -34.66 62.78 149.26
N ASP A 17 -33.91 63.80 149.70
CA ASP A 17 -33.10 63.77 150.94
C ASP A 17 -33.93 63.94 152.23
N GLY A 18 -35.26 64.06 152.09
CA GLY A 18 -36.19 64.32 153.19
C GLY A 18 -36.16 65.78 153.65
N ASN A 19 -37.23 66.18 154.31
CA ASN A 19 -37.37 67.53 154.85
C ASN A 19 -37.76 67.44 156.33
N PRO A 20 -36.82 67.65 157.25
CA PRO A 20 -37.07 67.53 158.69
C PRO A 20 -38.16 68.48 159.21
N ALA A 21 -38.43 69.59 158.50
CA ALA A 21 -39.43 70.58 158.89
C ALA A 21 -40.87 70.17 158.53
N THR A 22 -41.05 69.32 157.52
CA THR A 22 -42.37 68.82 157.07
C THR A 22 -42.62 67.36 157.48
N GLY A 23 -41.63 66.70 158.08
CA GLY A 23 -41.71 65.30 158.49
C GLY A 23 -41.52 64.30 157.34
N GLU A 24 -41.14 64.76 156.14
CA GLU A 24 -40.82 63.87 155.02
C GLU A 24 -39.52 63.13 155.29
N LEU A 25 -39.63 61.81 155.44
CA LEU A 25 -38.50 60.92 155.67
C LEU A 25 -37.60 60.87 154.42
N GLY A 26 -36.32 61.16 154.61
CA GLY A 26 -35.31 61.12 153.56
C GLY A 26 -34.76 59.72 153.32
N THR A 27 -34.09 59.55 152.19
CA THR A 27 -33.35 58.31 151.92
C THR A 27 -32.06 58.21 152.74
N PRO A 28 -31.61 56.99 153.12
CA PRO A 28 -30.38 56.82 153.91
C PRO A 28 -29.09 57.26 153.20
N VAL A 29 -29.13 57.43 151.87
CA VAL A 29 -28.03 57.83 150.99
C VAL A 29 -28.49 59.04 150.20
N TYR A 30 -27.61 60.01 149.94
CA TYR A 30 -27.98 61.24 149.24
C TYR A 30 -28.73 60.98 147.93
N ALA A 31 -29.87 61.65 147.78
CA ALA A 31 -30.77 61.63 146.64
C ALA A 31 -30.04 61.89 145.33
N VAL A 32 -29.09 62.81 145.31
CA VAL A 32 -28.26 63.11 144.12
C VAL A 32 -27.55 61.85 143.61
N TRP A 33 -26.95 61.07 144.51
CA TRP A 33 -26.24 59.85 144.14
C TRP A 33 -27.20 58.75 143.72
N LEU A 34 -28.29 58.53 144.47
CA LEU A 34 -29.30 57.52 144.12
C LEU A 34 -29.99 57.81 142.78
N ASN A 35 -30.30 59.07 142.51
CA ASN A 35 -30.87 59.51 141.23
C ASN A 35 -29.86 59.34 140.08
N ALA A 36 -28.58 59.69 140.28
CA ALA A 36 -27.55 59.49 139.28
C ALA A 36 -27.33 57.99 138.96
N VAL A 37 -27.31 57.14 139.99
CA VAL A 37 -27.22 55.68 139.82
C VAL A 37 -28.46 55.13 139.13
N GLN A 38 -29.67 55.59 139.51
CA GLN A 38 -30.91 55.21 138.85
C GLN A 38 -30.88 55.56 137.36
N SER A 39 -30.46 56.79 137.03
CA SER A 39 -30.35 57.26 135.65
C SER A 39 -29.34 56.43 134.87
N ALA A 40 -28.11 56.26 135.38
CA ALA A 40 -27.06 55.52 134.67
C ALA A 40 -27.43 54.05 134.42
N VAL A 41 -28.03 53.38 135.42
CA VAL A 41 -28.47 51.98 135.27
C VAL A 41 -29.59 51.87 134.24
N ARG A 42 -30.57 52.78 134.28
CA ARG A 42 -31.67 52.80 133.30
C ARG A 42 -31.18 53.15 131.90
N ASP A 43 -30.26 54.10 131.75
CA ASP A 43 -29.70 54.49 130.44
C ASP A 43 -28.95 53.31 129.80
N ILE A 44 -28.08 52.62 130.55
CA ILE A 44 -27.38 51.43 130.04
C ILE A 44 -28.37 50.32 129.68
N GLN A 45 -29.40 50.10 130.52
CA GLN A 45 -30.44 49.12 130.23
C GLN A 45 -31.26 49.51 129.00
N ALA A 46 -31.57 50.80 128.80
CA ALA A 46 -32.31 51.32 127.66
C ALA A 46 -31.52 51.16 126.36
N GLU A 47 -30.24 51.50 126.33
CA GLU A 47 -29.34 51.27 125.19
C GLU A 47 -29.27 49.79 124.81
N CYS A 48 -29.11 48.92 125.81
CA CYS A 48 -29.09 47.49 125.56
C CYS A 48 -30.45 46.95 125.09
N HIS A 49 -31.57 47.47 125.63
CA HIS A 49 -32.93 47.15 125.17
C HIS A 49 -33.16 47.64 123.74
N ALA A 50 -32.63 48.79 123.35
CA ALA A 50 -32.71 49.29 121.98
C ALA A 50 -32.00 48.36 120.99
N ILE A 51 -30.80 47.88 121.34
CA ILE A 51 -30.07 46.87 120.54
C ILE A 51 -30.88 45.57 120.40
N LEU A 52 -31.46 45.08 121.51
CA LEU A 52 -32.31 43.89 121.51
C LEU A 52 -33.53 44.07 120.60
N THR A 53 -34.26 45.17 120.78
CA THR A 53 -35.54 45.44 120.10
C THR A 53 -35.33 45.70 118.61
N ALA A 54 -34.30 46.47 118.23
CA ALA A 54 -33.94 46.71 116.83
C ALA A 54 -33.62 45.41 116.08
N ASN A 55 -33.19 44.37 116.80
CA ASN A 55 -32.89 43.04 116.25
C ASN A 55 -34.02 42.02 116.49
N GLY A 56 -35.19 42.48 116.94
CA GLY A 56 -36.39 41.64 117.14
C GLY A 56 -36.34 40.73 118.35
N PHE A 57 -35.56 41.08 119.39
CA PHE A 57 -35.51 40.37 120.65
C PHE A 57 -36.28 41.13 121.73
N THR A 58 -37.14 40.44 122.47
CA THR A 58 -37.78 40.96 123.69
C THR A 58 -36.88 40.68 124.89
N PRO A 59 -36.62 41.67 125.77
CA PRO A 59 -35.81 41.47 126.96
C PRO A 59 -36.38 40.38 127.89
N ASP A 60 -35.62 39.29 128.06
CA ASP A 60 -35.96 38.18 128.93
C ASP A 60 -35.01 38.14 130.14
N PRO A 61 -35.52 38.29 131.38
CA PRO A 61 -34.71 38.18 132.59
C PRO A 61 -34.07 36.80 132.79
N SER A 62 -34.67 35.74 132.24
CA SER A 62 -34.17 34.36 132.37
C SER A 62 -33.00 34.05 131.42
N ARG A 63 -32.76 34.89 130.40
CA ARG A 63 -31.72 34.70 129.39
C ARG A 63 -30.51 35.61 129.63
N GLN A 64 -29.32 35.02 129.62
CA GLN A 64 -28.06 35.71 129.92
C GLN A 64 -27.24 36.11 128.67
N ASN A 65 -27.55 35.59 127.48
CA ASN A 65 -26.78 35.82 126.25
C ASN A 65 -27.53 36.61 125.16
N GLN A 66 -28.68 37.20 125.48
CA GLN A 66 -29.54 37.82 124.47
C GLN A 66 -28.93 39.07 123.82
N LEU A 67 -28.14 39.86 124.55
CA LEU A 67 -27.45 41.02 123.98
C LEU A 67 -26.43 40.57 122.93
N TRP A 68 -25.66 39.52 123.24
CA TRP A 68 -24.73 38.90 122.30
C TRP A 68 -25.46 38.33 121.06
N ALA A 69 -26.57 37.62 121.27
CA ALA A 69 -27.38 37.09 120.17
C ALA A 69 -27.96 38.20 119.27
N ALA A 70 -28.38 39.32 119.86
CA ALA A 70 -28.84 40.48 119.10
C ALA A 70 -27.73 41.11 118.26
N ILE A 71 -26.52 41.24 118.82
CA ILE A 71 -25.34 41.74 118.09
C ILE A 71 -24.93 40.79 116.96
N GLN A 72 -24.91 39.48 117.19
CA GLN A 72 -24.61 38.50 116.12
C GLN A 72 -25.60 38.61 114.97
N LYS A 73 -26.90 38.70 115.28
CA LYS A 73 -27.94 38.88 114.26
C LYS A 73 -27.77 40.20 113.48
N ALA A 74 -27.38 41.28 114.17
CA ALA A 74 -27.10 42.56 113.52
C ALA A 74 -25.93 42.44 112.52
N ILE A 75 -24.87 41.72 112.89
CA ILE A 75 -23.69 41.51 112.03
C ILE A 75 -24.07 40.67 110.79
N ASP A 76 -24.81 39.58 110.99
CA ASP A 76 -25.20 38.69 109.89
C ASP A 76 -26.20 39.34 108.93
N SER A 77 -27.09 40.21 109.43
CA SER A 77 -28.02 40.96 108.57
C SER A 77 -27.35 42.09 107.79
N GLN A 78 -26.27 42.69 108.30
CA GLN A 78 -25.50 43.73 107.61
C GLN A 78 -24.53 43.17 106.56
N VAL A 79 -24.09 41.91 106.69
CA VAL A 79 -23.14 41.29 105.75
C VAL A 79 -23.69 39.97 105.22
N PRO A 80 -24.67 40.01 104.29
CA PRO A 80 -25.28 38.82 103.72
C PRO A 80 -24.28 38.04 102.85
N VAL A 81 -24.68 36.86 102.37
CA VAL A 81 -23.96 36.17 101.28
C VAL A 81 -24.13 36.98 100.01
N ALA A 82 -23.04 37.20 99.25
CA ALA A 82 -23.14 37.99 98.03
C ALA A 82 -23.94 37.26 96.95
N SER A 83 -24.61 38.04 96.10
CA SER A 83 -25.22 37.59 94.86
C SER A 83 -24.78 38.50 93.71
N ILE A 84 -25.22 38.19 92.49
CA ILE A 84 -24.97 39.04 91.31
C ILE A 84 -25.62 40.43 91.41
N SER A 85 -26.50 40.67 92.39
CA SER A 85 -27.20 41.93 92.60
C SER A 85 -27.06 42.50 94.03
N GLN A 86 -26.39 41.79 94.94
CA GLN A 86 -26.24 42.18 96.35
C GLN A 86 -24.81 41.94 96.85
N ALA A 87 -24.16 42.96 97.41
CA ALA A 87 -22.83 42.83 98.00
C ALA A 87 -22.86 41.97 99.29
N GLY A 88 -21.82 41.18 99.54
CA GLY A 88 -21.78 40.26 100.67
C GLY A 88 -20.49 39.42 100.79
N LYS A 89 -20.49 38.40 101.66
CA LYS A 89 -19.40 37.41 101.78
C LYS A 89 -19.44 36.42 100.62
N VAL A 90 -18.27 36.06 100.08
CA VAL A 90 -18.12 35.08 98.99
C VAL A 90 -17.02 34.08 99.33
N GLN A 91 -17.22 32.81 98.98
CA GLN A 91 -16.16 31.81 99.01
C GLN A 91 -15.42 31.76 97.67
N LEU A 92 -14.09 31.82 97.71
CA LEU A 92 -13.25 31.81 96.50
C LEU A 92 -12.86 30.38 96.14
N SER A 93 -12.93 30.05 94.84
CA SER A 93 -12.49 28.75 94.31
C SER A 93 -11.52 28.94 93.15
N SER A 94 -10.46 28.13 93.13
CA SER A 94 -9.49 28.07 92.03
C SER A 94 -9.71 26.87 91.08
N ALA A 95 -10.84 26.17 91.21
CA ALA A 95 -11.19 25.10 90.29
C ALA A 95 -11.54 25.66 88.90
N THR A 96 -10.96 25.10 87.84
CA THR A 96 -11.20 25.51 86.44
C THR A 96 -12.40 24.82 85.81
N ASN A 97 -13.09 23.97 86.57
CA ASN A 97 -14.25 23.17 86.15
C ASN A 97 -15.38 23.20 87.21
N SER A 98 -15.42 24.24 88.05
CA SER A 98 -16.47 24.37 89.07
C SER A 98 -17.84 24.53 88.42
N SER A 99 -18.82 23.76 88.88
CA SER A 99 -20.24 23.93 88.55
C SER A 99 -21.01 24.69 89.64
N SER A 100 -20.32 25.19 90.68
CA SER A 100 -20.96 25.91 91.79
C SER A 100 -21.21 27.38 91.45
N GLU A 101 -22.46 27.81 91.61
CA GLU A 101 -22.88 29.21 91.46
C GLU A 101 -22.67 30.03 92.75
N GLN A 102 -22.29 29.38 93.85
CA GLN A 102 -22.13 30.01 95.17
C GLN A 102 -20.69 30.48 95.45
N THR A 103 -19.73 30.06 94.62
CA THR A 103 -18.31 30.42 94.77
C THR A 103 -17.84 31.34 93.66
N ALA A 104 -17.05 32.37 93.97
CA ALA A 104 -16.42 33.18 92.94
C ALA A 104 -15.10 32.55 92.46
N ALA A 105 -14.85 32.65 91.16
CA ALA A 105 -13.59 32.21 90.56
C ALA A 105 -12.43 33.13 90.97
N THR A 106 -11.29 32.55 91.32
CA THR A 106 -10.04 33.32 91.49
C THR A 106 -9.43 33.70 90.16
N SER A 107 -8.58 34.72 90.14
CA SER A 107 -7.77 35.09 88.96
C SER A 107 -6.93 33.93 88.42
N LYS A 108 -6.50 33.01 89.29
CA LYS A 108 -5.79 31.78 88.91
C LYS A 108 -6.67 30.86 88.05
N ALA A 109 -7.93 30.64 88.44
CA ALA A 109 -8.86 29.82 87.65
C ALA A 109 -9.17 30.49 86.30
N VAL A 110 -9.44 31.79 86.30
CA VAL A 110 -9.72 32.55 85.07
C VAL A 110 -8.54 32.50 84.10
N LYS A 111 -7.31 32.70 84.59
CA LYS A 111 -6.11 32.62 83.76
C LYS A 111 -5.92 31.23 83.17
N ALA A 112 -6.08 30.16 83.96
CA ALA A 112 -5.91 28.80 83.48
C ALA A 112 -6.94 28.41 82.40
N VAL A 113 -8.20 28.85 82.56
CA VAL A 113 -9.23 28.67 81.52
C VAL A 113 -8.89 29.47 80.26
N LYS A 114 -8.41 30.71 80.40
CA LYS A 114 -7.99 31.54 79.26
C LYS A 114 -6.80 30.95 78.50
N ASP A 115 -5.75 30.54 79.21
CA ASP A 115 -4.58 29.90 78.62
C ASP A 115 -5.00 28.63 77.85
N TYR A 116 -5.91 27.82 78.42
CA TYR A 116 -6.44 26.63 77.73
C TYR A 116 -7.26 27.01 76.48
N ALA A 117 -8.13 28.02 76.57
CA ALA A 117 -8.94 28.49 75.45
C ALA A 117 -8.06 29.00 74.30
N ASP A 118 -6.94 29.66 74.60
CA ASP A 118 -5.97 30.15 73.60
C ASP A 118 -5.23 29.02 72.87
N THR A 119 -5.19 27.80 73.43
CA THR A 119 -4.65 26.62 72.72
C THR A 119 -5.63 25.99 71.74
N LYS A 120 -6.90 26.42 71.72
CA LYS A 120 -7.92 25.87 70.83
C LYS A 120 -7.98 26.68 69.54
N ALA A 121 -8.20 25.98 68.43
CA ALA A 121 -8.37 26.61 67.14
C ALA A 121 -9.75 27.32 67.07
N PRO A 122 -9.89 28.41 66.28
CA PRO A 122 -11.18 29.03 66.02
C PRO A 122 -12.20 28.02 65.47
N LEU A 123 -13.46 28.17 65.88
CA LEU A 123 -14.57 27.32 65.41
C LEU A 123 -14.78 27.43 63.89
N ASP A 124 -14.67 28.66 63.37
CA ASP A 124 -14.79 28.94 61.95
C ASP A 124 -13.41 29.11 61.31
N SER A 125 -13.16 28.29 60.29
CA SER A 125 -11.96 28.36 59.43
C SER A 125 -10.64 28.41 60.22
N PRO A 126 -10.35 27.40 61.07
CA PRO A 126 -9.07 27.34 61.75
C PRO A 126 -7.92 27.25 60.74
N ALA A 127 -6.88 28.07 60.93
CA ALA A 127 -5.62 27.89 60.22
C ALA A 127 -4.91 26.65 60.78
N LEU A 128 -4.74 25.63 59.94
CA LEU A 128 -4.06 24.39 60.31
C LEU A 128 -2.58 24.49 59.92
N SER A 129 -1.67 24.23 60.86
CA SER A 129 -0.22 24.16 60.64
C SER A 129 0.36 22.84 61.18
N GLY A 130 1.49 22.38 60.63
CA GLY A 130 2.11 21.12 61.02
C GLY A 130 1.37 19.89 60.48
N THR A 131 1.18 18.85 61.29
CA THR A 131 0.53 17.58 60.92
C THR A 131 -0.74 17.33 61.77
N PRO A 132 -1.82 18.10 61.57
CA PRO A 132 -3.07 17.93 62.31
C PRO A 132 -3.70 16.56 62.01
N THR A 133 -4.28 15.93 63.03
CA THR A 133 -5.07 14.71 62.87
C THR A 133 -6.55 15.06 62.80
N ALA A 134 -7.30 14.36 61.95
CA ALA A 134 -8.75 14.45 61.86
C ALA A 134 -9.34 13.04 61.66
N PRO A 135 -10.57 12.77 62.12
CA PRO A 135 -11.26 11.52 61.81
C PRO A 135 -11.33 11.33 60.29
N THR A 136 -10.96 10.13 59.81
CA THR A 136 -11.02 9.83 58.38
C THR A 136 -12.48 9.58 57.98
N PRO A 137 -13.05 10.37 57.05
CA PRO A 137 -14.43 10.17 56.63
C PRO A 137 -14.64 8.79 55.98
N PRO A 138 -15.86 8.23 56.02
CA PRO A 138 -16.18 7.04 55.25
C PRO A 138 -16.03 7.33 53.75
N SER A 139 -15.65 6.33 52.95
CA SER A 139 -15.42 6.52 51.51
C SER A 139 -16.65 6.97 50.69
N SER A 140 -17.84 7.07 51.29
CA SER A 140 -19.05 7.64 50.68
C SER A 140 -19.26 9.13 50.97
N ALA A 141 -18.40 9.76 51.78
CA ALA A 141 -18.50 11.18 52.14
C ALA A 141 -18.46 12.10 50.91
N SER A 142 -19.27 13.15 50.93
CA SER A 142 -19.46 14.13 49.83
C SER A 142 -19.75 15.56 50.33
N GLY A 143 -19.67 15.80 51.63
CA GLY A 143 -20.06 17.05 52.28
C GLY A 143 -18.86 17.94 52.61
N ARG A 144 -18.93 18.59 53.77
CA ARG A 144 -17.93 19.55 54.29
C ARG A 144 -16.88 18.90 55.20
N GLU A 145 -16.70 17.58 55.12
CA GLU A 145 -15.71 16.88 55.94
C GLU A 145 -14.27 17.24 55.55
N ILE A 146 -13.34 17.18 56.51
CA ILE A 146 -11.92 17.36 56.23
C ILE A 146 -11.41 16.10 55.49
N ALA A 147 -10.97 16.28 54.25
CA ALA A 147 -10.36 15.20 53.46
C ALA A 147 -8.99 14.84 54.03
N THR A 148 -8.93 13.78 54.84
CA THR A 148 -7.66 13.28 55.39
C THR A 148 -6.80 12.62 54.30
N ALA A 149 -5.48 12.54 54.53
CA ALA A 149 -4.58 11.83 53.62
C ALA A 149 -5.01 10.37 53.38
N ALA A 150 -5.51 9.69 54.42
CA ALA A 150 -6.04 8.33 54.32
C ALA A 150 -7.32 8.26 53.45
N PHE A 151 -8.22 9.24 53.55
CA PHE A 151 -9.41 9.30 52.71
C PHE A 151 -9.05 9.48 51.23
N VAL A 152 -8.13 10.41 50.93
CA VAL A 152 -7.64 10.65 49.56
C VAL A 152 -6.93 9.41 49.02
N ALA A 153 -6.03 8.80 49.81
CA ALA A 153 -5.33 7.58 49.42
C ALA A 153 -6.32 6.43 49.13
N ALA A 154 -7.37 6.26 49.96
CA ALA A 154 -8.39 5.24 49.75
C ALA A 154 -9.25 5.51 48.51
N LYS A 155 -9.60 6.77 48.23
CA LYS A 155 -10.34 7.17 47.02
C LYS A 155 -9.51 6.96 45.75
N VAL A 156 -8.24 7.36 45.77
CA VAL A 156 -7.29 7.14 44.67
C VAL A 156 -7.07 5.64 44.48
N ALA A 157 -6.86 4.87 45.55
CA ALA A 157 -6.76 3.41 45.50
C ALA A 157 -8.02 2.79 44.88
N LYS A 158 -9.23 3.21 45.25
CA LYS A 158 -10.47 2.72 44.61
C LYS A 158 -10.55 3.07 43.13
N LEU A 159 -10.11 4.27 42.74
CA LEU A 159 -10.09 4.70 41.34
C LEU A 159 -9.09 3.89 40.50
N VAL A 160 -7.93 3.53 41.09
CA VAL A 160 -6.83 2.84 40.41
C VAL A 160 -6.70 1.36 40.78
N GLY A 161 -7.72 0.77 41.41
CA GLY A 161 -7.72 -0.65 41.81
C GLY A 161 -6.64 -1.03 42.83
N SER A 162 -6.17 -0.10 43.65
CA SER A 162 -5.12 -0.25 44.68
C SER A 162 -3.71 -0.50 44.16
N SER A 163 -3.41 -0.09 42.92
CA SER A 163 -2.07 -0.27 42.35
C SER A 163 -1.37 1.07 42.03
N PRO A 164 -0.67 1.67 43.00
CA PRO A 164 0.20 2.83 42.75
C PRO A 164 1.29 2.53 41.72
N ALA A 165 1.81 1.29 41.70
CA ALA A 165 2.71 0.82 40.65
C ALA A 165 2.01 0.74 39.29
N ALA A 166 0.69 0.46 39.25
CA ALA A 166 -0.03 0.40 37.97
C ALA A 166 -0.13 1.77 37.29
N LEU A 167 -0.19 2.88 38.03
CA LEU A 167 -0.16 4.22 37.44
C LEU A 167 1.15 4.48 36.67
N ASP A 168 2.28 4.02 37.20
CA ASP A 168 3.58 4.07 36.53
C ASP A 168 3.56 3.18 35.29
N THR A 169 3.07 1.94 35.41
CA THR A 169 2.94 1.04 34.24
C THR A 169 1.96 1.55 33.19
N LEU A 170 0.88 2.26 33.56
CA LEU A 170 -0.07 2.85 32.62
C LEU A 170 0.58 3.99 31.84
N LYS A 171 1.42 4.79 32.51
CA LYS A 171 2.24 5.80 31.86
C LYS A 171 3.27 5.16 30.92
N GLU A 172 3.96 4.12 31.38
CA GLU A 172 4.92 3.36 30.56
C GLU A 172 4.25 2.72 29.34
N LEU A 173 3.06 2.13 29.50
CA LEU A 173 2.28 1.56 28.41
C LEU A 173 1.81 2.62 27.43
N ALA A 174 1.30 3.76 27.92
CA ALA A 174 0.92 4.88 27.06
C ALA A 174 2.12 5.46 26.31
N ASP A 175 3.29 5.56 26.95
CA ASP A 175 4.55 5.98 26.32
C ASP A 175 5.02 4.95 25.28
N ALA A 176 4.98 3.64 25.59
CA ALA A 176 5.37 2.55 24.70
C ALA A 176 4.48 2.43 23.46
N LEU A 177 3.20 2.78 23.58
CA LEU A 177 2.23 2.84 22.47
C LEU A 177 2.23 4.22 21.77
N GLY A 178 3.16 5.11 22.10
CA GLY A 178 3.32 6.42 21.44
C GLY A 178 2.20 7.40 21.72
N ARG A 179 1.43 7.20 22.81
CA ARG A 179 0.20 7.94 23.12
C ARG A 179 -0.82 7.95 21.97
N ASP A 180 -0.85 6.90 21.15
CA ASP A 180 -1.75 6.82 19.99
C ASP A 180 -3.19 6.47 20.42
N PRO A 181 -4.16 7.41 20.35
CA PRO A 181 -5.55 7.13 20.71
C PRO A 181 -6.24 6.15 19.76
N ASN A 182 -5.68 5.92 18.57
CA ASN A 182 -6.17 5.02 17.55
C ASN A 182 -5.21 3.84 17.30
N PHE A 183 -4.39 3.45 18.29
CA PHE A 183 -3.35 2.43 18.14
C PHE A 183 -3.81 1.17 17.40
N ALA A 184 -5.00 0.66 17.74
CA ALA A 184 -5.58 -0.51 17.07
C ALA A 184 -5.83 -0.27 15.57
N THR A 185 -6.36 0.89 15.20
CA THR A 185 -6.57 1.30 13.81
C THR A 185 -5.25 1.54 13.09
N THR A 186 -4.29 2.22 13.72
CA THR A 186 -2.95 2.46 13.20
C THR A 186 -2.23 1.15 12.87
N MET A 187 -2.26 0.18 13.80
CA MET A 187 -1.71 -1.15 13.57
C MET A 187 -2.48 -1.90 12.49
N THR A 188 -3.82 -1.89 12.52
CA THR A 188 -4.63 -2.53 11.48
C THR A 188 -4.29 -1.98 10.08
N ASN A 189 -4.13 -0.67 9.94
CA ASN A 189 -3.73 -0.03 8.67
C ASN A 189 -2.30 -0.41 8.26
N ALA A 190 -1.36 -0.44 9.21
CA ALA A 190 0.02 -0.86 8.95
C ALA A 190 0.10 -2.33 8.52
N LEU A 191 -0.71 -3.21 9.12
CA LEU A 191 -0.81 -4.61 8.73
C LEU A 191 -1.54 -4.79 7.39
N ALA A 192 -2.59 -4.00 7.11
CA ALA A 192 -3.32 -4.05 5.83
C ALA A 192 -2.47 -3.61 4.64
N GLY A 193 -1.47 -2.73 4.86
CA GLY A 193 -0.48 -2.38 3.86
C GLY A 193 0.59 -3.45 3.63
N LYS A 194 0.70 -4.46 4.49
CA LYS A 194 1.61 -5.59 4.24
C LYS A 194 1.02 -6.48 3.17
N GLN A 195 1.87 -6.80 2.21
CA GLN A 195 1.51 -7.75 1.18
C GLN A 195 1.18 -9.12 1.80
N PRO A 196 0.08 -9.78 1.37
CA PRO A 196 -0.25 -11.12 1.84
C PRO A 196 0.93 -12.06 1.64
N LEU A 197 1.18 -12.95 2.62
CA LEU A 197 2.23 -13.94 2.53
C LEU A 197 1.92 -14.88 1.35
N ASN A 198 2.62 -14.66 0.25
CA ASN A 198 2.50 -15.44 -0.97
C ASN A 198 3.88 -16.03 -1.28
N SER A 199 3.93 -17.34 -1.48
CA SER A 199 5.18 -18.08 -1.68
C SER A 199 6.01 -17.55 -2.85
N THR A 200 5.38 -17.13 -3.94
CA THR A 200 6.03 -16.51 -5.10
C THR A 200 6.67 -15.18 -4.73
N LEU A 201 5.99 -14.38 -3.92
CA LEU A 201 6.42 -13.02 -3.60
C LEU A 201 7.51 -12.97 -2.53
N THR A 202 7.45 -13.90 -1.58
CA THR A 202 8.57 -14.21 -0.68
C THR A 202 9.80 -14.67 -1.46
N ALA A 203 9.62 -15.47 -2.52
CA ALA A 203 10.73 -15.89 -3.37
C ALA A 203 11.33 -14.75 -4.21
N LEU A 204 10.52 -13.75 -4.59
CA LEU A 204 10.95 -12.61 -5.42
C LEU A 204 11.67 -11.51 -4.62
N SER A 205 11.24 -11.21 -3.38
CA SER A 205 11.72 -10.06 -2.61
C SER A 205 13.21 -10.09 -2.21
N GLY A 206 13.81 -11.28 -2.15
CA GLY A 206 15.22 -11.47 -1.83
C GLY A 206 16.15 -11.60 -3.03
N LYS A 207 15.65 -11.46 -4.25
CA LYS A 207 16.42 -11.71 -5.49
C LYS A 207 16.96 -10.40 -6.07
N ASN A 208 18.23 -10.37 -6.44
CA ASN A 208 18.80 -9.33 -7.29
C ASN A 208 18.32 -9.46 -8.75
N VAL A 209 18.63 -8.47 -9.60
CA VAL A 209 18.18 -8.46 -11.01
C VAL A 209 18.55 -9.74 -11.76
N ALA A 210 19.76 -10.27 -11.55
CA ALA A 210 20.20 -11.50 -12.22
C ALA A 210 19.40 -12.73 -11.74
N GLN A 211 19.15 -12.84 -10.43
CA GLN A 211 18.36 -13.91 -9.82
C GLN A 211 16.87 -13.80 -10.17
N LEU A 212 16.35 -12.59 -10.39
CA LEU A 212 14.99 -12.37 -10.88
C LEU A 212 14.85 -12.84 -12.33
N LEU A 213 15.81 -12.49 -13.18
CA LEU A 213 15.86 -12.97 -14.56
C LEU A 213 15.99 -14.50 -14.61
N GLU A 214 16.73 -15.12 -13.69
CA GLU A 214 16.81 -16.58 -13.56
C GLU A 214 15.47 -17.18 -13.14
N TYR A 215 14.87 -16.65 -12.08
CA TYR A 215 13.61 -17.15 -11.51
C TYR A 215 12.44 -17.07 -12.51
N LEU A 216 12.44 -16.04 -13.35
CA LEU A 216 11.44 -15.87 -14.41
C LEU A 216 11.81 -16.59 -15.71
N GLY A 217 12.95 -17.29 -15.77
CA GLY A 217 13.44 -17.95 -16.99
C GLY A 217 13.84 -16.99 -18.12
N LEU A 218 14.10 -15.72 -17.79
CA LEU A 218 14.41 -14.63 -18.73
C LEU A 218 15.91 -14.42 -18.97
N GLN A 219 16.79 -15.09 -18.22
CA GLN A 219 18.24 -15.04 -18.48
C GLN A 219 18.56 -15.48 -19.92
N GLU A 220 17.89 -16.52 -20.41
CA GLU A 220 18.08 -17.07 -21.75
C GLU A 220 17.20 -16.39 -22.83
N ALA A 221 16.25 -15.53 -22.46
CA ALA A 221 15.42 -14.82 -23.44
C ALA A 221 16.27 -13.88 -24.33
N THR A 222 17.41 -13.40 -23.83
CA THR A 222 18.38 -12.65 -24.64
C THR A 222 19.26 -13.52 -25.54
N ASN A 223 19.30 -14.83 -25.29
CA ASN A 223 20.06 -15.85 -26.04
C ASN A 223 19.21 -16.62 -27.08
N GLN A 224 17.87 -16.58 -27.00
CA GLN A 224 16.99 -17.25 -27.99
C GLN A 224 17.28 -16.80 -29.43
N CYS A 225 17.74 -15.56 -29.63
CA CYS A 225 18.32 -15.10 -30.88
C CYS A 225 19.65 -14.38 -30.62
N PRO A 226 20.80 -15.00 -30.94
CA PRO A 226 22.11 -14.39 -30.78
C PRO A 226 22.23 -13.06 -31.53
N VAL A 227 22.97 -12.10 -30.96
CA VAL A 227 23.29 -10.84 -31.63
C VAL A 227 24.09 -11.12 -32.91
N GLY A 228 23.72 -10.47 -34.01
CA GLY A 228 24.38 -10.68 -35.31
C GLY A 228 23.68 -11.66 -36.24
N VAL A 229 22.60 -12.33 -35.82
CA VAL A 229 21.81 -13.17 -36.72
C VAL A 229 20.94 -12.29 -37.63
N PRO A 230 20.96 -12.47 -38.97
CA PRO A 230 20.01 -11.83 -39.86
C PRO A 230 18.60 -12.37 -39.64
N LEU A 231 17.65 -11.48 -39.36
CA LEU A 231 16.24 -11.83 -39.15
C LEU A 231 15.38 -11.28 -40.28
N PRO A 232 14.48 -12.09 -40.88
CA PRO A 232 13.54 -11.59 -41.89
C PRO A 232 12.45 -10.75 -41.20
N TRP A 233 12.33 -9.48 -41.57
CA TRP A 233 11.35 -8.54 -41.04
C TRP A 233 10.35 -8.11 -42.12
N PRO A 234 9.02 -8.20 -41.86
CA PRO A 234 8.00 -8.02 -42.89
C PRO A 234 7.63 -6.55 -43.18
N SER A 235 8.33 -5.57 -42.59
CA SER A 235 8.04 -4.13 -42.72
C SER A 235 9.28 -3.34 -43.07
N ASP A 236 9.12 -2.15 -43.64
CA ASP A 236 10.22 -1.23 -44.00
C ASP A 236 10.79 -0.46 -42.80
N THR A 237 10.11 -0.48 -41.65
CA THR A 237 10.61 0.16 -40.42
C THR A 237 11.09 -0.90 -39.43
N PRO A 238 12.39 -0.96 -39.08
CA PRO A 238 12.88 -1.91 -38.09
C PRO A 238 12.42 -1.52 -36.67
N PRO A 239 12.19 -2.49 -35.78
CA PRO A 239 11.94 -2.21 -34.37
C PRO A 239 13.13 -1.50 -33.71
N SER A 240 12.86 -0.81 -32.60
CA SER A 240 13.93 -0.21 -31.79
C SER A 240 14.96 -1.26 -31.36
N GLY A 241 16.25 -0.91 -31.45
CA GLY A 241 17.35 -1.83 -31.19
C GLY A 241 17.73 -2.74 -32.37
N PHE A 242 17.08 -2.59 -33.54
CA PHE A 242 17.43 -3.29 -34.77
C PHE A 242 17.78 -2.30 -35.89
N VAL A 243 18.55 -2.78 -36.86
CA VAL A 243 18.86 -2.04 -38.10
C VAL A 243 18.74 -2.95 -39.31
N ILE A 244 18.31 -2.40 -40.44
CA ILE A 244 18.29 -3.11 -41.74
C ILE A 244 19.72 -3.32 -42.22
N MET A 245 20.04 -4.50 -42.73
CA MET A 245 21.38 -4.89 -43.20
C MET A 245 21.63 -4.43 -44.64
N MET A 246 22.30 -3.29 -44.81
CA MET A 246 22.52 -2.62 -46.10
C MET A 246 24.01 -2.38 -46.39
N GLY A 247 24.92 -3.12 -45.77
CA GLY A 247 26.35 -2.92 -46.00
C GLY A 247 26.98 -1.79 -45.19
N GLN A 248 26.32 -1.26 -44.17
CA GLN A 248 26.79 -0.13 -43.37
C GLN A 248 27.80 -0.54 -42.28
N SER A 249 28.64 0.41 -41.86
CA SER A 249 29.54 0.27 -40.71
C SER A 249 28.81 0.49 -39.38
N PHE A 250 29.36 -0.04 -38.28
CA PHE A 250 28.85 0.19 -36.93
C PHE A 250 29.99 0.41 -35.91
N ASP A 251 29.66 1.05 -34.79
CA ASP A 251 30.60 1.29 -33.68
C ASP A 251 30.82 0.00 -32.87
N LYS A 252 32.03 -0.56 -32.98
CA LYS A 252 32.44 -1.79 -32.28
C LYS A 252 32.57 -1.62 -30.75
N ALA A 253 32.87 -0.40 -30.27
CA ALA A 253 32.98 -0.14 -28.85
C ALA A 253 31.60 -0.10 -28.18
N ARG A 254 30.61 0.44 -28.91
CA ARG A 254 29.22 0.50 -28.48
C ARG A 254 28.50 -0.85 -28.60
N TYR A 255 28.70 -1.59 -29.68
CA TYR A 255 28.00 -2.85 -29.97
C TYR A 255 28.96 -4.05 -29.91
N LYS A 256 29.39 -4.39 -28.69
CA LYS A 256 30.43 -5.39 -28.47
C LYS A 256 30.01 -6.79 -28.92
N LYS A 257 28.75 -7.18 -28.68
CA LYS A 257 28.24 -8.49 -29.08
C LYS A 257 28.11 -8.59 -30.60
N LEU A 258 27.68 -7.50 -31.25
CA LEU A 258 27.65 -7.43 -32.72
C LEU A 258 29.05 -7.48 -33.33
N ALA A 259 30.04 -6.86 -32.68
CA ALA A 259 31.44 -6.91 -33.10
C ALA A 259 32.05 -8.32 -33.00
N MET A 260 31.53 -9.19 -32.13
CA MET A 260 31.92 -10.61 -32.10
C MET A 260 31.39 -11.36 -33.32
N ALA A 261 30.16 -11.08 -33.76
CA ALA A 261 29.56 -11.69 -34.94
C ALA A 261 30.15 -11.14 -36.26
N TYR A 262 30.43 -9.84 -36.31
CA TYR A 262 31.02 -9.16 -37.47
C TYR A 262 32.30 -8.39 -37.07
N PRO A 263 33.46 -9.09 -36.95
CA PRO A 263 34.72 -8.47 -36.52
C PRO A 263 35.21 -7.33 -37.42
N SER A 264 34.78 -7.31 -38.68
CA SER A 264 35.06 -6.24 -39.65
C SER A 264 34.50 -4.87 -39.22
N GLY A 265 33.50 -4.83 -38.33
CA GLY A 265 32.78 -3.59 -38.00
C GLY A 265 31.82 -3.13 -39.11
N ARG A 266 31.52 -4.00 -40.09
CA ARG A 266 30.64 -3.73 -41.21
C ARG A 266 29.62 -4.85 -41.38
N LEU A 267 28.35 -4.49 -41.49
CA LEU A 267 27.29 -5.45 -41.77
C LEU A 267 27.34 -5.89 -43.24
N PRO A 268 26.97 -7.14 -43.57
CA PRO A 268 26.67 -7.53 -44.93
C PRO A 268 25.53 -6.69 -45.53
N ASP A 269 25.57 -6.47 -46.85
CA ASP A 269 24.42 -5.98 -47.59
C ASP A 269 23.57 -7.19 -47.99
N MET A 270 22.39 -7.32 -47.39
CA MET A 270 21.52 -8.48 -47.57
C MET A 270 20.40 -8.23 -48.58
N ARG A 271 20.36 -7.06 -49.22
CA ARG A 271 19.35 -6.73 -50.23
C ARG A 271 19.54 -7.62 -51.47
N GLY A 272 18.47 -8.27 -51.91
CA GLY A 272 18.49 -9.23 -53.01
C GLY A 272 19.22 -10.56 -52.70
N GLN A 273 19.69 -10.77 -51.47
CA GLN A 273 20.46 -11.96 -51.10
C GLN A 273 19.55 -13.04 -50.51
N THR A 274 19.84 -14.31 -50.79
CA THR A 274 19.25 -15.47 -50.10
C THR A 274 20.28 -16.14 -49.21
N ILE A 275 19.93 -16.41 -47.95
CA ILE A 275 20.83 -17.10 -47.03
C ILE A 275 20.99 -18.57 -47.45
N LYS A 276 22.22 -18.98 -47.72
CA LYS A 276 22.62 -20.36 -47.99
C LYS A 276 23.50 -20.86 -46.86
N GLY A 277 23.19 -22.05 -46.34
CA GLY A 277 24.06 -22.73 -45.37
C GLY A 277 25.47 -22.88 -45.94
N LYS A 278 26.49 -22.47 -45.16
CA LYS A 278 27.88 -22.44 -45.62
C LYS A 278 28.36 -23.86 -45.94
N PRO A 279 28.66 -24.21 -47.20
CA PRO A 279 29.23 -25.52 -47.52
C PRO A 279 30.69 -25.62 -47.06
N ASN A 280 31.25 -26.83 -47.12
CA ASN A 280 32.69 -27.04 -46.99
C ASN A 280 33.42 -26.33 -48.15
N GLY A 281 34.63 -25.80 -47.90
CA GLY A 281 35.44 -25.12 -48.91
C GLY A 281 35.05 -23.66 -49.23
N ARG A 282 33.94 -23.14 -48.67
CA ARG A 282 33.54 -21.73 -48.78
C ARG A 282 33.66 -21.02 -47.43
N ALA A 283 34.16 -19.79 -47.43
CA ALA A 283 34.24 -18.93 -46.25
C ALA A 283 32.87 -18.31 -45.92
N ALA A 284 32.59 -18.07 -44.64
CA ALA A 284 31.37 -17.40 -44.20
C ALA A 284 31.31 -15.96 -44.76
N LEU A 285 30.10 -15.47 -45.01
CA LEU A 285 29.83 -14.11 -45.55
C LEU A 285 30.41 -13.81 -46.94
N THR A 286 30.83 -14.84 -47.69
CA THR A 286 31.18 -14.68 -49.11
C THR A 286 29.92 -14.68 -49.96
N LEU A 287 29.91 -13.93 -51.07
CA LEU A 287 28.82 -13.89 -52.03
C LEU A 287 29.00 -14.96 -53.11
N GLU A 288 27.91 -15.50 -53.64
CA GLU A 288 27.87 -16.39 -54.80
C GLU A 288 26.82 -15.83 -55.76
N GLN A 289 27.20 -15.63 -57.02
CA GLN A 289 26.27 -15.17 -58.06
C GLN A 289 25.31 -16.30 -58.42
N ASP A 290 24.13 -15.92 -58.90
CA ASP A 290 23.16 -16.87 -59.43
C ASP A 290 23.69 -17.55 -60.69
N GLY A 291 23.17 -18.74 -60.99
CA GLY A 291 23.67 -19.52 -62.10
C GLY A 291 22.82 -20.74 -62.41
N ASN A 292 22.52 -20.93 -63.69
CA ASN A 292 21.83 -22.13 -64.14
C ASN A 292 22.75 -23.34 -64.06
N LYS A 293 22.19 -24.47 -63.60
CA LYS A 293 22.89 -25.74 -63.65
C LYS A 293 23.15 -26.11 -65.12
N SER A 294 24.36 -26.60 -65.40
CA SER A 294 24.74 -27.11 -66.72
C SER A 294 23.75 -28.17 -67.19
N HIS A 295 23.22 -28.00 -68.41
CA HIS A 295 22.29 -28.94 -69.04
C HIS A 295 22.33 -28.81 -70.58
N SER A 296 21.70 -29.76 -71.27
CA SER A 296 21.54 -29.78 -72.73
C SER A 296 20.10 -30.10 -73.10
N HIS A 297 19.72 -29.81 -74.34
CA HIS A 297 18.42 -30.17 -74.92
C HIS A 297 18.60 -31.12 -76.10
N THR A 298 17.63 -31.98 -76.34
CA THR A 298 17.52 -32.71 -77.61
C THR A 298 16.87 -31.80 -78.65
N GLY A 299 17.46 -31.72 -79.85
CA GLY A 299 16.91 -30.99 -80.98
C GLY A 299 16.46 -31.93 -82.09
N ARG A 300 15.39 -31.59 -82.81
CA ARG A 300 14.95 -32.29 -84.02
C ARG A 300 14.75 -31.28 -85.15
N VAL A 301 15.27 -31.61 -86.34
CA VAL A 301 14.97 -30.88 -87.57
C VAL A 301 13.85 -31.62 -88.30
N SER A 302 12.81 -30.90 -88.70
CA SER A 302 11.68 -31.49 -89.44
C SER A 302 12.10 -31.91 -90.84
N GLU A 303 11.50 -32.99 -91.34
CA GLU A 303 11.66 -33.39 -92.74
C GLU A 303 11.14 -32.30 -93.67
N THR A 304 11.89 -32.00 -94.72
CA THR A 304 11.51 -31.00 -95.73
C THR A 304 11.42 -31.69 -97.08
N ASP A 305 10.21 -31.77 -97.62
CA ASP A 305 10.00 -32.20 -99.00
C ASP A 305 10.44 -31.08 -99.94
N LEU A 306 11.42 -31.37 -100.80
CA LEU A 306 11.90 -30.44 -101.80
C LEU A 306 10.93 -30.32 -102.98
N GLY A 307 9.95 -31.22 -103.11
CA GLY A 307 8.94 -31.30 -104.16
C GLY A 307 9.49 -31.78 -105.50
N ALA A 308 8.60 -32.17 -106.42
CA ALA A 308 8.97 -32.59 -107.77
C ALA A 308 9.65 -31.46 -108.57
N LYS A 309 10.59 -31.83 -109.45
CA LYS A 309 11.28 -30.91 -110.37
C LYS A 309 11.21 -31.47 -111.78
N ASN A 310 10.89 -30.63 -112.75
CA ASN A 310 10.91 -31.00 -114.16
C ASN A 310 12.33 -30.82 -114.72
N THR A 311 12.78 -31.77 -115.54
CA THR A 311 14.04 -31.64 -116.27
C THR A 311 13.87 -30.70 -117.46
N SER A 312 14.98 -30.22 -118.02
CA SER A 312 14.95 -29.58 -119.33
C SER A 312 14.44 -30.55 -120.40
N SER A 313 13.72 -30.03 -121.40
CA SER A 313 13.27 -30.82 -122.55
C SER A 313 14.44 -31.19 -123.47
N PHE A 314 14.42 -32.40 -124.01
CA PHE A 314 15.38 -32.88 -125.01
C PHE A 314 14.63 -33.55 -126.16
N ASP A 315 14.85 -33.05 -127.38
CA ASP A 315 14.20 -33.55 -128.60
C ASP A 315 15.16 -34.41 -129.42
N TYR A 316 14.76 -35.64 -129.73
CA TYR A 316 15.54 -36.55 -130.57
C TYR A 316 15.47 -36.20 -132.07
N GLY A 317 14.50 -35.38 -132.49
CA GLY A 317 14.23 -35.05 -133.89
C GLY A 317 13.82 -36.26 -134.73
N THR A 318 13.90 -36.13 -136.06
CA THR A 318 13.55 -37.21 -137.00
C THR A 318 14.73 -38.18 -137.20
N LYS A 319 14.49 -39.49 -137.05
CA LYS A 319 15.45 -40.56 -137.36
C LYS A 319 15.05 -41.30 -138.63
N LYS A 320 16.02 -41.78 -139.41
CA LYS A 320 15.81 -42.51 -140.67
C LYS A 320 16.06 -44.01 -140.46
N THR A 321 15.32 -44.87 -141.17
CA THR A 321 15.55 -46.33 -141.20
C THR A 321 16.74 -46.68 -142.10
N ASN A 322 17.23 -47.92 -142.02
CA ASN A 322 18.09 -48.46 -143.07
C ASN A 322 17.27 -48.77 -144.33
N ASN A 323 17.94 -48.89 -145.47
CA ASN A 323 17.29 -49.22 -146.75
C ASN A 323 17.34 -50.74 -146.97
N THR A 324 16.18 -51.40 -147.03
CA THR A 324 16.04 -52.86 -147.20
C THR A 324 14.69 -53.20 -147.84
N GLY A 325 14.45 -54.48 -148.14
CA GLY A 325 13.19 -54.98 -148.71
C GLY A 325 13.19 -55.14 -150.23
N GLU A 326 14.34 -54.96 -150.89
CA GLU A 326 14.48 -55.30 -152.31
C GLU A 326 14.36 -56.81 -152.50
N HIS A 327 13.46 -57.22 -153.38
CA HIS A 327 13.25 -58.62 -153.74
C HIS A 327 12.77 -58.73 -155.18
N HIS A 328 13.08 -59.85 -155.82
CA HIS A 328 12.67 -60.15 -157.20
C HIS A 328 11.51 -61.16 -157.17
N HIS A 329 10.61 -61.05 -158.14
CA HIS A 329 9.54 -62.01 -158.36
C HIS A 329 9.80 -62.71 -159.69
N ASP A 330 9.84 -64.05 -159.68
CA ASP A 330 9.91 -64.84 -160.90
C ASP A 330 8.50 -65.32 -161.28
N TYR A 331 8.16 -65.16 -162.56
CA TYR A 331 6.89 -65.62 -163.09
C TYR A 331 7.12 -66.25 -164.46
N ASP A 332 6.73 -67.52 -164.58
CA ASP A 332 6.89 -68.30 -165.80
C ASP A 332 5.53 -68.82 -166.25
N LYS A 333 5.07 -68.40 -167.44
CA LYS A 333 3.83 -68.93 -168.05
C LYS A 333 4.09 -69.37 -169.49
N ALA A 334 3.66 -70.60 -169.80
CA ALA A 334 3.60 -71.10 -171.17
C ALA A 334 2.37 -70.51 -171.88
N TRP A 335 2.60 -69.88 -173.03
CA TRP A 335 1.53 -69.31 -173.85
C TRP A 335 0.75 -70.45 -174.53
N ASN A 336 -0.58 -70.44 -174.39
CA ASN A 336 -1.54 -71.38 -174.99
C ASN A 336 -1.49 -72.86 -174.54
N GLY A 337 -0.89 -73.18 -173.39
CA GLY A 337 -1.17 -74.45 -172.68
C GLY A 337 -0.52 -75.71 -173.25
N TRP A 338 0.50 -75.62 -174.10
CA TRP A 338 1.30 -76.76 -174.55
C TRP A 338 2.70 -76.77 -173.88
N PRO A 339 3.22 -77.92 -173.42
CA PRO A 339 4.51 -77.99 -172.73
C PRO A 339 5.68 -77.71 -173.69
N ARG A 340 6.62 -76.84 -173.26
CA ARG A 340 7.85 -76.50 -173.99
C ARG A 340 8.76 -77.73 -174.13
N VAL A 341 8.78 -78.36 -175.31
CA VAL A 341 9.80 -79.35 -175.68
C VAL A 341 10.57 -78.81 -176.88
N PHE A 342 11.82 -78.40 -176.66
CA PHE A 342 12.73 -77.92 -177.69
C PHE A 342 13.32 -79.12 -178.45
N TYR A 343 12.71 -79.51 -179.57
CA TYR A 343 13.39 -80.34 -180.58
C TYR A 343 13.91 -79.43 -181.68
N MET A 344 15.21 -79.12 -181.64
CA MET A 344 15.87 -78.38 -182.70
C MET A 344 16.15 -79.33 -183.86
N ASN A 345 15.28 -79.33 -184.87
CA ASN A 345 15.63 -79.84 -186.19
C ASN A 345 15.35 -78.74 -187.23
N SER A 346 16.42 -78.32 -187.88
CA SER A 346 16.57 -77.26 -188.89
C SER A 346 15.29 -76.81 -189.60
N GLY A 347 14.68 -75.74 -189.09
CA GLY A 347 13.56 -75.06 -189.73
C GLY A 347 12.98 -73.90 -188.92
N GLY A 348 13.64 -72.73 -188.93
CA GLY A 348 13.08 -71.39 -188.64
C GLY A 348 12.26 -71.19 -187.36
N ASP A 349 12.92 -71.00 -186.22
CA ASP A 349 12.27 -70.55 -184.98
C ASP A 349 12.32 -69.02 -184.81
N ASN A 350 11.15 -68.38 -184.80
CA ASN A 350 10.97 -66.96 -184.40
C ASN A 350 10.50 -66.90 -182.94
N GLY A 351 11.42 -66.73 -182.00
CA GLY A 351 11.13 -66.50 -180.59
C GLY A 351 10.62 -65.08 -180.34
N VAL A 352 9.39 -64.94 -179.84
CA VAL A 352 8.81 -63.65 -179.42
C VAL A 352 9.23 -63.35 -177.98
N PHE A 353 10.01 -62.27 -177.79
CA PHE A 353 10.36 -61.77 -176.46
C PHE A 353 9.30 -60.77 -175.98
N THR A 354 8.55 -61.14 -174.94
CA THR A 354 7.62 -60.22 -174.25
C THR A 354 8.31 -59.61 -173.02
N ARG A 355 8.36 -58.27 -172.97
CA ARG A 355 8.87 -57.51 -171.83
C ARG A 355 7.69 -56.87 -171.11
N GLY A 356 7.34 -57.40 -169.94
CA GLY A 356 6.31 -56.84 -169.06
C GLY A 356 6.94 -56.08 -167.90
N THR A 357 6.31 -54.97 -167.50
CA THR A 357 6.63 -54.27 -166.25
C THR A 357 5.45 -54.47 -165.31
N THR A 358 5.69 -54.80 -164.05
CA THR A 358 4.61 -54.95 -163.06
C THR A 358 4.01 -53.58 -162.69
N THR A 359 2.79 -53.56 -162.16
CA THR A 359 2.19 -52.33 -161.62
C THR A 359 2.83 -51.94 -160.28
N PRO A 360 2.95 -50.65 -159.93
CA PRO A 360 3.49 -50.24 -158.63
C PRO A 360 2.68 -50.82 -157.47
N ALA A 361 3.35 -51.58 -156.59
CA ALA A 361 2.80 -52.17 -155.38
C ALA A 361 3.91 -52.24 -154.30
N GLY A 362 3.54 -52.47 -153.03
CA GLY A 362 4.51 -52.60 -151.94
C GLY A 362 4.75 -51.33 -151.11
N ASN A 363 3.96 -50.26 -151.31
CA ASN A 363 3.95 -49.15 -150.36
C ASN A 363 3.38 -49.64 -149.02
N HIS A 364 4.20 -49.60 -147.98
CA HIS A 364 3.83 -50.03 -146.64
C HIS A 364 4.58 -49.20 -145.61
N GLU A 365 4.03 -49.14 -144.41
CA GLU A 365 4.66 -48.48 -143.27
C GLU A 365 4.93 -49.51 -142.18
N HIS A 366 5.93 -49.22 -141.35
CA HIS A 366 6.27 -50.03 -140.18
C HIS A 366 6.01 -49.24 -138.91
N SER A 367 5.40 -49.90 -137.93
CA SER A 367 5.27 -49.36 -136.58
C SER A 367 6.54 -49.69 -135.80
N VAL A 368 7.30 -48.66 -135.37
CA VAL A 368 8.47 -48.84 -134.52
C VAL A 368 8.17 -48.32 -133.12
N TYR A 369 8.07 -49.23 -132.15
CA TYR A 369 7.94 -48.88 -130.74
C TYR A 369 9.31 -48.58 -130.13
N ILE A 370 9.55 -47.33 -129.73
CA ILE A 370 10.83 -46.89 -129.14
C ILE A 370 10.93 -47.26 -127.65
N GLY A 371 9.79 -47.28 -126.93
CA GLY A 371 9.73 -47.58 -125.50
C GLY A 371 9.98 -46.38 -124.58
N SER A 372 9.78 -46.59 -123.28
CA SER A 372 10.08 -45.61 -122.23
C SER A 372 11.49 -45.81 -121.67
N HIS A 373 12.12 -44.72 -121.23
CA HIS A 373 13.36 -44.77 -120.48
C HIS A 373 13.32 -43.77 -119.32
N ILE A 374 14.14 -44.03 -118.31
CA ILE A 374 14.32 -43.16 -117.13
C ILE A 374 15.81 -42.89 -116.92
N HIS A 375 16.11 -41.74 -116.34
CA HIS A 375 17.46 -41.36 -115.92
C HIS A 375 17.51 -41.27 -114.39
N THR A 376 18.70 -41.44 -113.82
CA THR A 376 18.95 -41.20 -112.39
C THR A 376 19.83 -39.95 -112.23
N VAL A 377 19.58 -39.15 -111.20
CA VAL A 377 20.39 -37.97 -110.87
C VAL A 377 20.83 -38.03 -109.40
N THR A 378 22.13 -37.86 -109.15
CA THR A 378 22.69 -37.85 -107.80
C THR A 378 22.69 -36.42 -107.25
N LEU A 379 22.02 -36.20 -106.11
CA LEU A 379 21.85 -34.87 -105.50
C LEU A 379 22.94 -34.46 -104.49
N GLY A 380 23.75 -35.42 -104.00
CA GLY A 380 24.84 -35.15 -103.04
C GLY A 380 24.39 -34.88 -101.60
N LYS A 381 25.36 -34.55 -100.72
CA LYS A 381 25.12 -34.18 -99.31
C LYS A 381 25.15 -32.66 -99.14
N HIS A 382 24.32 -32.13 -98.25
CA HIS A 382 24.37 -30.74 -97.81
C HIS A 382 24.08 -30.64 -96.30
N GLY A 383 24.24 -29.45 -95.71
CA GLY A 383 24.01 -29.20 -94.28
C GLY A 383 23.42 -27.81 -94.03
N HIS A 384 23.10 -27.52 -92.77
CA HIS A 384 22.49 -26.27 -92.33
C HIS A 384 23.19 -25.74 -91.07
N ILE A 385 23.12 -24.42 -90.87
CA ILE A 385 23.53 -23.77 -89.62
C ILE A 385 22.34 -23.78 -88.67
N VAL A 386 22.56 -24.16 -87.41
CA VAL A 386 21.56 -24.10 -86.35
C VAL A 386 22.03 -23.11 -85.29
N THR A 387 21.24 -22.08 -85.04
CA THR A 387 21.47 -21.09 -83.97
C THR A 387 20.48 -21.34 -82.84
N ILE A 388 20.96 -21.35 -81.60
CA ILE A 388 20.12 -21.42 -80.39
C ILE A 388 20.18 -20.06 -79.71
N ASP A 389 19.07 -19.33 -79.73
CA ASP A 389 18.98 -18.01 -79.10
C ASP A 389 18.92 -18.11 -77.58
N ALA A 390 19.38 -17.05 -76.90
CA ALA A 390 19.33 -16.97 -75.45
C ALA A 390 17.88 -16.98 -74.93
N SER A 391 17.63 -17.72 -73.85
CA SER A 391 16.33 -17.80 -73.20
C SER A 391 16.49 -17.76 -71.68
N GLY A 392 15.75 -16.86 -71.02
CA GLY A 392 15.81 -16.67 -69.57
C GLY A 392 15.49 -15.24 -69.14
N ASN A 393 15.49 -15.02 -67.82
CA ASN A 393 15.37 -13.71 -67.18
C ASN A 393 16.77 -13.14 -66.84
N SER A 394 16.81 -11.91 -66.32
CA SER A 394 18.05 -11.29 -65.84
C SER A 394 18.69 -11.98 -64.64
N GLU A 395 17.90 -12.70 -63.84
CA GLU A 395 18.34 -13.46 -62.67
C GLU A 395 17.71 -14.86 -62.66
N VAL A 396 18.45 -15.83 -62.13
CA VAL A 396 17.96 -17.19 -61.85
C VAL A 396 17.28 -17.21 -60.49
N THR A 397 15.95 -17.18 -60.50
CA THR A 397 15.15 -17.10 -59.26
C THR A 397 14.44 -18.41 -58.93
N VAL A 398 14.27 -18.67 -57.63
CA VAL A 398 13.24 -19.58 -57.11
C VAL A 398 12.05 -18.76 -56.60
N LYS A 399 10.88 -19.38 -56.40
CA LYS A 399 9.76 -18.68 -55.76
C LYS A 399 10.20 -18.14 -54.39
N ASN A 400 10.02 -16.85 -54.16
CA ASN A 400 10.48 -16.16 -52.96
C ASN A 400 9.48 -15.05 -52.54
N ILE A 401 9.60 -14.57 -51.31
CA ILE A 401 8.87 -13.43 -50.76
C ILE A 401 9.90 -12.48 -50.16
N ALA A 402 9.77 -11.18 -50.45
CA ALA A 402 10.68 -10.16 -49.95
C ALA A 402 10.44 -9.87 -48.46
N PHE A 403 11.51 -9.94 -47.68
CA PHE A 403 11.58 -9.47 -46.29
C PHE A 403 12.81 -8.58 -46.14
N ASN A 404 12.74 -7.59 -45.25
CA ASN A 404 13.89 -6.79 -44.89
C ASN A 404 14.75 -7.58 -43.89
N TYR A 405 15.99 -7.91 -44.24
CA TYR A 405 16.90 -8.49 -43.27
C TYR A 405 17.33 -7.44 -42.24
N ILE A 406 17.01 -7.67 -40.98
CA ILE A 406 17.41 -6.82 -39.84
C ILE A 406 18.36 -7.57 -38.91
N VAL A 407 19.11 -6.82 -38.11
CA VAL A 407 20.02 -7.36 -37.10
C VAL A 407 19.94 -6.57 -35.79
N ARG A 408 20.01 -7.28 -34.66
CA ARG A 408 19.98 -6.67 -33.32
C ARG A 408 21.28 -5.93 -33.03
N LEU A 409 21.18 -4.71 -32.50
CA LEU A 409 22.28 -3.87 -32.03
C LEU A 409 22.41 -4.05 -30.51
N ALA A 410 23.48 -4.69 -30.03
CA ALA A 410 23.69 -4.95 -28.60
C ALA A 410 25.15 -4.98 -28.17
#